data_AF-A0A839E837-F1
#
_entry.id   AF-A0A839E837-F1
#
_cell.length_a   1.000
_cell.length_b   1.000
_cell.length_c   1.000
_cell.angle_alpha   90.00
_cell.angle_beta   90.00
_cell.angle_gamma   90.00
#
_symmetry.space_group_name_H-M   'P 1'
#
loop_
_entity.id
_entity.type
_entity.pdbx_description
1 polymer ?
#
loop_
_entity_poly.entity_id
_entity_poly.type
_entity_poly.pdbx_seq_one_letter_code
_entity_poly.pdbx_strand_id
1 'polypeptide(L)' 'MPQPAAYWAALGHHNHVVAEDTPPDRRGKIAALCGVLSPPDDITAPDGRPTCTWCKDQARNGHYRITSR' A
#
# COMPACT_ATOMS: atom_id res chain seq x y z
N MET A 1 -2.84 -14.88 15.71
CA MET A 1 -2.37 -13.48 15.76
C MET A 1 -3.29 -12.65 14.88
N PRO A 2 -3.61 -11.39 15.24
CA PRO A 2 -4.39 -10.53 14.35
C PRO A 2 -3.66 -10.35 13.02
N GLN A 3 -4.40 -10.32 11.91
CA GLN A 3 -3.83 -10.03 10.59
C GLN A 3 -3.31 -8.59 10.57
N PRO A 4 -2.13 -8.34 9.97
CA PRO A 4 -1.61 -6.98 9.82
C PRO A 4 -2.60 -6.11 9.03
N ALA A 5 -2.76 -4.86 9.45
CA ALA A 5 -3.61 -3.90 8.77
C ALA A 5 -2.89 -3.30 7.56
N ALA A 6 -3.64 -3.05 6.49
CA ALA A 6 -3.12 -2.39 5.31
C ALA A 6 -4.21 -1.54 4.66
N TYR A 7 -3.84 -0.49 3.94
CA TYR A 7 -4.77 0.43 3.31
C TYR A 7 -4.41 0.62 1.84
N TRP A 8 -5.41 0.99 1.03
CA TRP A 8 -5.18 1.42 -0.33
C TRP A 8 -4.66 2.86 -0.34
N ALA A 9 -3.70 3.15 -1.20
CA ALA A 9 -3.19 4.49 -1.43
C ALA A 9 -2.72 4.66 -2.88
N ALA A 10 -2.78 5.89 -3.39
CA ALA A 10 -2.21 6.22 -4.70
C ALA A 10 -0.71 6.47 -4.56
N LEU A 11 0.09 5.67 -5.28
CA LEU A 11 1.56 5.78 -5.34
C LEU A 11 2.01 5.68 -6.79
N GLY A 12 2.84 6.62 -7.25
CA GLY A 12 3.28 6.63 -8.65
C GLY A 12 2.10 6.65 -9.63
N HIS A 13 1.99 5.65 -10.51
CA HIS A 13 0.94 5.61 -11.54
C HIS A 13 -0.26 4.71 -11.21
N HIS A 14 -0.29 4.08 -10.03
CA HIS A 14 -1.33 3.12 -9.65
C HIS A 14 -1.81 3.32 -8.21
N ASN A 15 -2.95 2.72 -7.89
CA ASN A 15 -3.36 2.46 -6.52
C ASN A 15 -2.68 1.17 -6.02
N HIS A 16 -2.06 1.25 -4.85
CA HIS A 16 -1.32 0.16 -4.20
C HIS A 16 -1.81 -0.07 -2.78
N VAL A 17 -1.49 -1.25 -2.22
CA VAL A 17 -1.72 -1.54 -0.81
C VAL A 17 -0.45 -1.25 -0.02
N VAL A 18 -0.57 -0.54 1.08
CA VAL A 18 0.51 -0.21 2.02
C VAL A 18 0.16 -0.78 3.38
N ALA A 19 1.07 -1.50 4.03
CA ALA A 19 0.85 -1.98 5.40
C ALA A 19 0.95 -0.80 6.38
N GLU A 20 -0.02 -0.66 7.29
CA GLU A 20 -0.13 0.49 8.21
C GLU A 20 1.14 0.70 9.04
N ASP A 21 1.74 -0.40 9.51
CA ASP A 21 2.92 -0.38 10.37
C ASP A 21 4.24 -0.46 9.59
N THR A 22 4.25 -0.16 8.28
CA THR A 22 5.47 -0.22 7.47
C THR A 22 6.34 1.01 7.74
N PRO A 23 7.51 0.88 8.39
CA PRO A 23 8.40 2.01 8.57
C PRO A 23 9.00 2.44 7.23
N PRO A 24 9.35 3.73 7.05
CA PRO A 24 10.14 4.16 5.91
C PRO A 24 11.49 3.43 5.84
N ASP A 25 11.97 3.18 4.63
CA ASP A 25 13.29 2.60 4.38
C ASP A 25 14.43 3.57 4.78
N ARG A 26 15.70 3.14 4.62
CA ARG A 26 16.87 3.98 4.94
C ARG A 26 16.94 5.28 4.13
N ARG A 27 16.17 5.39 3.05
CA ARG A 27 16.07 6.57 2.18
C ARG A 27 14.79 7.37 2.47
N GLY A 28 14.06 7.03 3.52
CA GLY A 28 12.83 7.70 3.93
C GLY A 28 11.61 7.37 3.07
N LYS A 29 11.63 6.29 2.28
CA LYS A 29 10.51 5.90 1.40
C LYS A 29 9.66 4.79 2.00
N ILE A 30 8.37 4.82 1.79
CA ILE A 30 7.45 3.76 2.19
C ILE A 30 7.26 2.79 1.01
N ALA A 31 7.25 1.50 1.33
CA ALA A 31 6.99 0.44 0.36
C ALA A 31 5.51 0.06 0.34
N ALA A 32 4.92 0.02 -0.84
CA ALA A 32 3.73 -0.79 -1.08
C ALA A 32 4.07 -2.28 -0.92
N LEU A 33 3.05 -3.12 -0.74
CA LEU A 33 3.24 -4.57 -0.64
C LEU A 33 3.96 -5.16 -1.86
N CYS A 34 3.76 -4.59 -3.07
CA CYS A 34 4.44 -5.02 -4.29
C CYS A 34 5.88 -4.50 -4.44
N GLY A 35 6.40 -3.79 -3.43
CA GLY A 35 7.76 -3.24 -3.42
C GLY A 35 7.95 -1.89 -4.11
N VAL A 36 6.88 -1.28 -4.65
CA VAL A 36 6.95 0.10 -5.17
C VAL A 36 7.23 1.06 -4.01
N LEU A 37 8.25 1.90 -4.16
CA LEU A 37 8.71 2.83 -3.15
C LEU A 37 8.29 4.26 -3.48
N SER A 38 7.70 4.96 -2.53
CA SER A 38 7.34 6.37 -2.65
C SER A 38 7.74 7.16 -1.41
N PRO A 39 8.17 8.43 -1.53
CA PRO A 39 8.24 9.35 -0.40
C PRO A 39 6.86 9.45 0.29
N PRO A 40 6.78 9.56 1.63
CA PRO A 40 5.52 9.67 2.36
C PRO A 40 4.60 10.79 1.85
N ASP A 41 5.18 11.94 1.48
CA ASP A 41 4.44 13.12 1.00
C ASP A 41 3.79 12.90 -0.38
N ASP A 42 4.27 11.92 -1.15
CA ASP A 42 3.71 11.54 -2.45
C ASP A 42 2.60 10.47 -2.33
N ILE A 43 2.33 9.98 -1.11
CA ILE A 43 1.33 8.93 -0.85
C ILE A 43 0.01 9.61 -0.49
N THR A 44 -0.95 9.51 -1.40
CA THR A 44 -2.28 10.11 -1.22
C THR A 44 -3.35 9.04 -1.05
N ALA A 45 -4.56 9.48 -0.69
CA ALA A 45 -5.74 8.62 -0.75
C ALA A 45 -5.89 8.01 -2.16
N PRO A 46 -6.51 6.82 -2.28
CA PRO A 46 -6.80 6.22 -3.57
C PRO A 46 -7.58 7.16 -4.47
N ASP A 47 -7.21 7.20 -5.75
CA ASP A 47 -7.84 8.07 -6.76
C ASP A 47 -8.23 7.28 -8.02
N GLY A 48 -8.54 7.98 -9.12
CA GLY A 48 -8.95 7.38 -10.40
C GLY A 48 -7.86 6.58 -11.12
N ARG A 49 -6.66 6.42 -10.54
CA ARG A 49 -5.60 5.59 -11.12
C ARG A 49 -5.99 4.11 -11.19
N PRO A 50 -5.44 3.34 -12.14
CA PRO A 50 -5.61 1.91 -12.16
C PRO A 50 -5.05 1.25 -10.89
N THR A 51 -5.63 0.13 -10.47
CA THR A 51 -5.15 -0.65 -9.31
C THR A 51 -3.99 -1.56 -9.72
N CYS A 52 -2.94 -1.62 -8.92
CA CYS A 52 -1.85 -2.60 -9.09
C CYS A 52 -2.40 -4.03 -8.92
N THR A 53 -2.30 -4.86 -9.98
CA THR A 53 -2.82 -6.23 -10.00
C THR A 53 -2.25 -7.09 -8.87
N TRP A 54 -0.93 -7.01 -8.64
CA TRP A 54 -0.30 -7.78 -7.56
C TRP A 54 -0.83 -7.37 -6.18
N CYS A 55 -0.96 -6.06 -5.92
CA CYS A 55 -1.54 -5.58 -4.66
C CYS A 55 -3.00 -6.00 -4.50
N LYS A 56 -3.77 -6.04 -5.60
CA LYS A 56 -5.16 -6.51 -5.62
C LYS A 56 -5.26 -7.99 -5.27
N ASP A 57 -4.35 -8.81 -5.77
CA ASP A 57 -4.31 -10.24 -5.44
C ASP A 57 -3.93 -10.44 -3.96
N GLN A 58 -2.96 -9.66 -3.45
CA GLN A 58 -2.64 -9.68 -2.02
C GLN A 58 -3.76 -9.16 -1.13
N ALA A 59 -4.56 -8.19 -1.57
CA ALA A 59 -5.72 -7.74 -0.81
C ALA A 59 -6.80 -8.83 -0.69
N ARG A 60 -6.85 -9.76 -1.64
CA ARG A 60 -7.85 -10.85 -1.70
C ARG A 60 -7.41 -12.12 -0.96
N ASN A 61 -6.12 -12.32 -0.76
CA ASN A 61 -5.58 -13.55 -0.21
C ASN A 61 -5.76 -13.69 1.32
N GLY A 62 -6.28 -12.66 2.00
CA GLY A 62 -6.58 -12.69 3.43
C GLY A 62 -5.35 -12.63 4.35
N HIS A 63 -4.16 -12.33 3.83
CA HIS A 63 -2.97 -12.13 4.66
C HIS A 63 -2.97 -10.76 5.36
N TYR A 64 -3.74 -9.79 4.84
CA TYR A 64 -3.88 -8.45 5.37
C TYR A 64 -5.35 -8.10 5.59
N ARG A 65 -5.63 -7.39 6.69
CA ARG A 65 -6.92 -6.75 6.91
C ARG A 65 -6.92 -5.40 6.21
N ILE A 66 -7.65 -5.28 5.11
CA ILE A 66 -7.75 -4.01 4.38
C ILE A 66 -8.66 -3.02 5.12
N THR A 67 -8.12 -1.85 5.46
CA THR A 67 -8.81 -0.76 6.14
C THR A 67 -9.11 0.38 5.15
N SER A 68 -10.18 1.13 5.44
CA SER A 68 -10.50 2.39 4.75
C SER A 68 -9.82 3.51 5.51
N ARG A 69 -8.86 4.19 4.87
CA ARG A 69 -8.19 5.38 5.43
C ARG A 69 -8.77 6.64 4.83
#